data_AF-A0A1W1HEU1-F1
#
_entry.id   AF-A0A1W1HEU1-F1
#
_cell.length_a   1.000
_cell.length_b   1.000
_cell.length_c   1.000
_cell.angle_alpha   90.00
_cell.angle_beta   90.00
_cell.angle_gamma   90.00
#
_symmetry.space_group_name_H-M   'P 1'
#
loop_
_entity.id
_entity.type
_entity.pdbx_description
1 polymer ?
#
loop_
_entity_poly.entity_id
_entity_poly.type
_entity_poly.pdbx_seq_one_letter_code
_entity_poly.pdbx_strand_id
1 'polypeptide(L)'
;MKFSVTIKQHKLRIIFYTFMFLLSVYAFLIEPHWLLVKNIKLSLKPQYRLVHITDIHFHGDESYLKKIVSIINNLSPDFVCFTGDLVDEKEKLNQALNILEKINCPLFGVPGNHDYWSGVSFESINSSLETTGGLWLVDQNTKFKDLYITGLAHETYKQIKEADKSFQKRLLLCHYPAIIDQIENEKYDLIFSRTLPWWASSFTNIGSIESTIWCRKI
;
A
#
# COMPACT_ATOMS: atom_id res chain seq x y z
N MET A 1 1.27 61.70 -5.75
CA MET A 1 0.48 60.58 -5.17
C MET A 1 0.53 59.26 -5.97
N LYS A 2 0.86 59.24 -7.29
CA LYS A 2 0.92 57.99 -8.10
C LYS A 2 2.10 57.04 -7.78
N PHE A 3 3.27 57.57 -7.40
CA PHE A 3 4.50 56.78 -7.16
C PHE A 3 4.39 55.73 -6.04
N SER A 4 3.66 56.04 -4.96
CA SER A 4 3.46 55.11 -3.82
C SER A 4 2.62 53.89 -4.20
N VAL A 5 1.67 54.06 -5.12
CA VAL A 5 0.79 52.98 -5.59
C VAL A 5 1.57 51.98 -6.43
N THR A 6 2.43 52.46 -7.33
CA THR A 6 3.25 51.61 -8.21
C THR A 6 4.25 50.77 -7.41
N ILE A 7 4.93 51.36 -6.40
CA ILE A 7 5.85 50.63 -5.52
C ILE A 7 5.13 49.52 -4.72
N LYS A 8 3.92 49.79 -4.22
CA LYS A 8 3.09 48.76 -3.57
C LYS A 8 2.72 47.63 -4.54
N GLN A 9 2.34 47.95 -5.78
CA GLN A 9 2.01 46.94 -6.79
C GLN A 9 3.21 46.03 -7.14
N HIS A 10 4.42 46.59 -7.26
CA HIS A 10 5.62 45.78 -7.49
C HIS A 10 5.94 44.85 -6.30
N LYS A 11 5.78 45.33 -5.06
CA LYS A 11 5.97 44.49 -3.86
C LYS A 11 4.97 43.33 -3.81
N LEU A 12 3.69 43.56 -4.12
CA LEU A 12 2.69 42.48 -4.19
C LEU A 12 3.03 41.44 -5.26
N ARG A 13 3.50 41.87 -6.44
CA ARG A 13 3.90 40.94 -7.51
C ARG A 13 5.09 40.07 -7.11
N ILE A 14 6.10 40.67 -6.47
CA ILE A 14 7.27 39.94 -5.96
C ILE A 14 6.81 38.88 -4.94
N ILE A 15 5.97 39.26 -3.97
CA ILE A 15 5.44 38.32 -2.97
C ILE A 15 4.69 37.17 -3.65
N PHE A 16 3.83 37.46 -4.62
CA PHE A 16 3.07 36.44 -5.35
C PHE A 16 3.99 35.46 -6.09
N TYR A 17 4.98 35.95 -6.84
CA TYR A 17 5.90 35.07 -7.57
C TYR A 17 6.81 34.27 -6.64
N THR A 18 7.26 34.86 -5.53
CA THR A 18 8.01 34.12 -4.50
C THR A 18 7.16 33.02 -3.89
N PHE A 19 5.89 33.29 -3.57
CA PHE A 19 4.98 32.28 -3.04
C PHE A 19 4.72 31.14 -4.04
N MET A 20 4.47 31.45 -5.32
CA MET A 20 4.34 30.43 -6.37
C MET A 20 5.60 29.60 -6.52
N PHE A 21 6.78 30.23 -6.51
CA PHE A 21 8.05 29.52 -6.56
C PHE A 21 8.24 28.57 -5.37
N LEU A 22 7.93 29.02 -4.15
CA LEU A 22 8.01 28.18 -2.96
C LEU A 22 7.03 26.99 -3.02
N LEU A 23 5.81 27.20 -3.54
CA LEU A 23 4.86 26.11 -3.76
C LEU A 23 5.39 25.10 -4.80
N SER A 24 5.98 25.56 -5.89
CA SER A 24 6.59 24.67 -6.88
C SER A 24 7.76 23.90 -6.27
N VAL A 25 8.67 24.57 -5.54
CA VAL A 25 9.78 23.90 -4.86
C VAL A 25 9.26 22.83 -3.89
N TYR A 26 8.24 23.15 -3.10
CA TYR A 26 7.62 22.19 -2.20
C TYR A 26 7.02 20.99 -2.95
N ALA A 27 6.23 21.24 -4.00
CA ALA A 27 5.56 20.21 -4.78
C ALA A 27 6.54 19.30 -5.54
N PHE A 28 7.66 19.84 -6.04
CA PHE A 28 8.61 19.04 -6.83
C PHE A 28 9.71 18.39 -5.99
N LEU A 29 10.09 18.96 -4.85
CA LEU A 29 11.25 18.47 -4.08
C LEU A 29 10.87 17.80 -2.76
N ILE A 30 9.82 18.26 -2.08
CA ILE A 30 9.50 17.81 -0.71
C ILE A 30 8.43 16.73 -0.75
N GLU A 31 7.30 17.03 -1.38
CA GLU A 31 6.13 16.17 -1.38
C GLU A 31 6.37 14.77 -1.97
N PRO A 32 7.14 14.59 -3.07
CA PRO A 32 7.39 13.27 -3.66
C PRO A 32 8.23 12.34 -2.76
N HIS A 33 8.94 12.88 -1.78
CA HIS A 33 9.80 12.13 -0.86
C HIS A 33 9.16 11.91 0.51
N TRP A 34 7.90 12.35 0.69
CA TRP A 34 7.20 12.27 1.96
C TRP A 34 6.70 10.84 2.23
N LEU A 35 7.52 10.07 2.94
CA LEU A 35 7.11 8.76 3.46
C LEU A 35 6.45 8.91 4.85
N LEU A 36 5.14 8.69 4.94
CA LEU A 36 4.38 8.84 6.18
C LEU A 36 4.08 7.48 6.84
N VAL A 37 4.83 7.11 7.87
CA VAL A 37 4.51 5.91 8.67
C VAL A 37 3.37 6.22 9.66
N LYS A 38 2.19 5.66 9.42
CA LYS A 38 1.07 5.71 10.37
C LYS A 38 1.02 4.43 11.21
N ASN A 39 0.91 4.58 12.53
CA ASN A 39 0.67 3.48 13.46
C ASN A 39 -0.81 3.47 13.84
N ILE A 40 -1.50 2.35 13.64
CA ILE A 40 -2.89 2.17 14.03
C ILE A 40 -3.00 0.95 14.94
N LYS A 41 -3.45 1.18 16.17
CA LYS A 41 -3.82 0.11 17.10
C LYS A 41 -5.28 -0.22 16.89
N LEU A 42 -5.56 -1.38 16.30
CA LEU A 42 -6.93 -1.85 16.18
C LEU A 42 -7.37 -2.51 17.51
N SER A 43 -6.41 -3.04 18.29
CA SER A 43 -6.66 -3.66 19.60
C SER A 43 -5.91 -3.06 20.78
N LEU A 44 -6.48 -3.21 21.96
CA LEU A 44 -5.80 -2.99 23.25
C LEU A 44 -4.73 -4.06 23.56
N LYS A 45 -4.84 -5.26 22.97
CA LYS A 45 -3.89 -6.38 23.12
C LYS A 45 -3.61 -6.99 21.74
N PRO A 46 -2.81 -6.30 20.91
CA PRO A 46 -2.49 -6.79 19.58
C PRO A 46 -1.68 -8.09 19.66
N GLN A 47 -2.09 -9.09 18.89
CA GLN A 47 -1.37 -10.37 18.79
C GLN A 47 -0.43 -10.40 17.59
N TYR A 48 -0.69 -9.52 16.62
CA TYR A 48 0.07 -9.40 15.39
C TYR A 48 0.44 -7.94 15.16
N ARG A 49 1.68 -7.74 14.74
CA ARG A 49 2.11 -6.51 14.09
C ARG A 49 2.21 -6.80 12.60
N LEU A 50 1.42 -6.12 11.80
CA LEU A 50 1.52 -6.21 10.35
C LEU A 50 1.89 -4.88 9.75
N VAL A 51 2.41 -4.94 8.54
CA VAL A 51 2.66 -3.77 7.72
C VAL A 51 1.79 -3.78 6.47
N HIS A 52 1.17 -2.65 6.13
CA HIS A 52 0.42 -2.52 4.88
C HIS A 52 1.09 -1.51 3.95
N ILE A 53 1.34 -1.93 2.72
CA ILE A 53 1.93 -1.11 1.65
C ILE A 53 1.08 -1.25 0.38
N THR A 54 1.02 -0.22 -0.45
CA THR A 54 0.20 -0.19 -1.67
C THR A 54 0.74 0.86 -2.63
N ASP A 55 0.39 0.76 -3.92
CA ASP A 55 0.64 1.80 -4.93
C ASP A 55 2.09 2.30 -4.92
N ILE A 56 3.05 1.36 -4.98
CA ILE A 56 4.48 1.68 -4.98
C ILE A 56 4.87 2.36 -6.30
N HIS A 57 4.30 1.92 -7.43
CA HIS A 57 4.60 2.42 -8.78
C HIS A 57 6.11 2.60 -8.99
N PHE A 58 6.85 1.49 -8.94
CA PHE A 58 8.31 1.54 -9.00
C PHE A 58 8.80 1.87 -10.41
N HIS A 59 9.38 3.06 -10.56
CA HIS A 59 9.98 3.56 -11.81
C HIS A 59 11.51 3.47 -11.87
N GLY A 60 12.15 2.74 -10.94
CA GLY A 60 13.61 2.63 -10.86
C GLY A 60 14.27 3.43 -9.74
N ASP A 61 13.49 4.09 -8.86
CA ASP A 61 14.04 4.74 -7.66
C ASP A 61 14.35 3.70 -6.57
N GLU A 62 15.47 3.00 -6.75
CA GLU A 62 15.91 1.97 -5.81
C GLU A 62 16.15 2.52 -4.41
N SER A 63 16.60 3.78 -4.30
CA SER A 63 16.92 4.39 -3.02
C SER A 63 15.68 4.52 -2.13
N TYR A 64 14.57 4.91 -2.74
CA TYR A 64 13.28 5.01 -2.07
C TYR A 64 12.74 3.63 -1.67
N LEU A 65 12.74 2.65 -2.58
CA LEU A 65 12.24 1.31 -2.25
C LEU A 65 13.11 0.62 -1.18
N LYS A 66 14.44 0.78 -1.23
CA LYS A 66 15.36 0.29 -0.19
C LYS A 66 15.08 0.96 1.17
N LYS A 67 14.76 2.26 1.18
CA LYS A 67 14.37 2.98 2.39
C LYS A 67 13.06 2.42 2.98
N ILE A 68 12.07 2.13 2.14
CA ILE A 68 10.82 1.49 2.56
C ILE A 68 11.13 0.13 3.21
N VAL A 69 11.86 -0.75 2.52
CA VAL A 69 12.21 -2.08 3.05
C VAL A 69 12.99 -1.98 4.37
N SER A 70 13.91 -1.03 4.49
CA SER A 70 14.62 -0.79 5.75
C SER A 70 13.68 -0.39 6.88
N ILE A 71 12.70 0.47 6.63
CA ILE A 71 11.70 0.88 7.63
C ILE A 71 10.81 -0.30 8.01
N ILE A 72 10.34 -1.09 7.04
CA ILE A 72 9.57 -2.31 7.27
C ILE A 72 10.33 -3.24 8.22
N ASN A 73 11.58 -3.55 7.89
CA ASN A 73 12.40 -4.44 8.70
C ASN A 73 12.65 -3.90 10.12
N ASN A 74 12.89 -2.59 10.26
CA ASN A 74 13.09 -1.94 11.56
C ASN A 74 11.85 -1.98 12.45
N LEU A 75 10.65 -2.05 11.88
CA LEU A 75 9.40 -2.18 12.62
C LEU A 75 9.13 -3.59 13.13
N SER A 76 9.91 -4.57 12.65
CA SER A 76 9.82 -5.98 13.03
C SER A 76 8.36 -6.51 13.02
N PRO A 77 7.67 -6.44 11.87
CA PRO A 77 6.33 -7.01 11.74
C PRO A 77 6.38 -8.54 11.67
N ASP A 78 5.27 -9.18 12.03
CA ASP A 78 5.02 -10.60 11.80
C ASP A 78 4.90 -10.93 10.31
N PHE A 79 4.30 -10.02 9.53
CA PHE A 79 4.12 -10.13 8.08
C PHE A 79 3.81 -8.77 7.45
N VAL A 80 3.98 -8.69 6.13
CA VAL A 80 3.66 -7.52 5.30
C VAL A 80 2.52 -7.88 4.35
N CYS A 81 1.61 -6.94 4.13
CA CYS A 81 0.55 -6.99 3.15
C CYS A 81 0.78 -5.94 2.07
N PHE A 82 0.67 -6.34 0.81
CA PHE A 82 0.80 -5.47 -0.34
C PHE A 82 -0.47 -5.51 -1.20
N THR A 83 -1.13 -4.36 -1.40
CA THR A 83 -2.39 -4.28 -2.17
C THR A 83 -2.24 -3.68 -3.57
N GLY A 84 -1.23 -4.14 -4.30
CA GLY A 84 -1.10 -3.92 -5.74
C GLY A 84 -0.44 -2.62 -6.16
N ASP A 85 -0.28 -2.48 -7.48
CA ASP A 85 0.40 -1.41 -8.19
C ASP A 85 1.90 -1.35 -7.83
N LEU A 86 2.61 -2.46 -8.12
CA LEU A 86 4.04 -2.60 -7.85
C LEU A 86 4.88 -1.85 -8.87
N VAL A 87 4.61 -2.04 -10.17
CA VAL A 87 5.34 -1.40 -11.27
C VAL A 87 4.39 -0.94 -12.38
N ASP A 88 4.79 0.11 -13.08
CA ASP A 88 4.10 0.59 -14.29
C ASP A 88 4.69 0.01 -15.57
N GLU A 89 5.96 -0.41 -15.52
CA GLU A 89 6.73 -0.90 -16.64
C GLU A 89 7.36 -2.25 -16.26
N LYS A 90 7.12 -3.28 -17.07
CA LYS A 90 7.62 -4.64 -16.81
C LYS A 90 9.13 -4.73 -16.67
N GLU A 91 9.86 -3.83 -17.34
CA GLU A 91 11.32 -3.75 -17.33
C GLU A 91 11.86 -3.43 -15.93
N LYS A 92 11.04 -2.81 -15.07
CA LYS A 92 11.40 -2.44 -13.69
C LYS A 92 11.09 -3.55 -12.67
N LEU A 93 10.35 -4.58 -13.06
CA LEU A 93 9.90 -5.64 -12.16
C LEU A 93 11.05 -6.30 -11.42
N ASN A 94 12.05 -6.80 -12.14
CA ASN A 94 13.17 -7.54 -11.53
C ASN A 94 13.94 -6.67 -10.53
N GLN A 95 14.08 -5.37 -10.80
CA GLN A 95 14.73 -4.43 -9.88
C GLN A 95 13.90 -4.24 -8.59
N ALA A 96 12.57 -4.11 -8.72
CA ALA A 96 11.66 -4.02 -7.58
C ALA A 96 11.70 -5.29 -6.73
N LEU A 97 11.59 -6.47 -7.36
CA LEU A 97 11.58 -7.77 -6.70
C LEU A 97 12.89 -8.02 -5.92
N ASN A 98 14.06 -7.79 -6.53
CA ASN A 98 15.36 -7.90 -5.85
C ASN A 98 15.48 -7.05 -4.57
N ILE A 99 14.71 -5.97 -4.47
CA ILE A 99 14.67 -5.12 -3.27
C ILE A 99 13.64 -5.65 -2.27
N LEU A 100 12.45 -6.06 -2.73
CA LEU A 100 11.39 -6.61 -1.88
C LEU A 100 11.77 -7.94 -1.22
N GLU A 101 12.58 -8.77 -1.87
CA GLU A 101 13.12 -10.02 -1.31
C GLU A 101 13.94 -9.81 -0.02
N LYS A 102 14.38 -8.57 0.24
CA LYS A 102 15.13 -8.21 1.45
C LYS A 102 14.22 -7.90 2.64
N ILE A 103 12.91 -8.06 2.51
CA ILE A 103 11.98 -8.01 3.63
C ILE A 103 12.18 -9.27 4.48
N ASN A 104 12.41 -9.08 5.78
CA ASN A 104 12.82 -10.15 6.71
C ASN A 104 11.64 -11.00 7.25
N CYS A 105 10.44 -10.85 6.68
CA CYS A 105 9.23 -11.53 7.10
C CYS A 105 8.32 -11.82 5.88
N PRO A 106 7.33 -12.72 6.02
CA PRO A 106 6.40 -13.05 4.95
C PRO A 106 5.73 -11.84 4.33
N LEU A 107 5.83 -11.69 3.00
CA LEU A 107 5.14 -10.69 2.20
C LEU A 107 3.97 -11.31 1.43
N PHE A 108 2.75 -10.95 1.81
CA PHE A 108 1.53 -11.35 1.11
C PHE A 108 1.06 -10.21 0.20
N GLY A 109 0.88 -10.48 -1.09
CA GLY A 109 0.51 -9.46 -2.07
C GLY A 109 -0.71 -9.82 -2.90
N VAL A 110 -1.41 -8.82 -3.43
CA VAL A 110 -2.42 -8.98 -4.50
C VAL A 110 -2.07 -8.05 -5.66
N PRO A 111 -2.41 -8.39 -6.91
CA PRO A 111 -2.15 -7.52 -8.05
C PRO A 111 -3.08 -6.31 -8.05
N GLY A 112 -2.53 -5.18 -8.49
CA GLY A 112 -3.28 -3.98 -8.84
C GLY A 112 -3.52 -3.85 -10.34
N ASN A 113 -4.22 -2.80 -10.75
CA ASN A 113 -4.52 -2.58 -12.16
C ASN A 113 -3.24 -2.34 -12.99
N HIS A 114 -2.24 -1.65 -12.45
CA HIS A 114 -0.97 -1.42 -13.14
C HIS A 114 -0.15 -2.70 -13.30
N ASP A 115 -0.26 -3.63 -12.36
CA ASP A 115 0.38 -4.95 -12.49
C ASP A 115 -0.25 -5.75 -13.65
N TYR A 116 -1.56 -5.62 -13.87
CA TYR A 116 -2.20 -6.20 -15.06
C TYR A 116 -1.82 -5.46 -16.34
N TRP A 117 -1.80 -4.12 -16.33
CA TRP A 117 -1.55 -3.31 -17.53
C TRP A 117 -0.10 -3.36 -18.01
N SER A 118 0.85 -3.44 -17.09
CA SER A 118 2.29 -3.53 -17.40
C SER A 118 2.67 -4.87 -18.03
N GLY A 119 1.83 -5.90 -17.90
CA GLY A 119 2.09 -7.24 -18.45
C GLY A 119 3.23 -7.96 -17.73
N VAL A 120 3.39 -7.71 -16.43
CA VAL A 120 4.41 -8.37 -15.61
C VAL A 120 4.10 -9.86 -15.39
N SER A 121 5.16 -10.64 -15.18
CA SER A 121 5.05 -12.06 -14.85
C SER A 121 4.63 -12.22 -13.39
N PHE A 122 3.37 -12.58 -13.16
CA PHE A 122 2.88 -12.89 -11.81
C PHE A 122 3.57 -14.13 -11.23
N GLU A 123 4.05 -15.04 -12.06
CA GLU A 123 4.88 -16.17 -11.63
C GLU A 123 6.19 -15.68 -11.00
N SER A 124 6.85 -14.70 -11.65
CA SER A 124 8.09 -14.12 -11.13
C SER A 124 7.86 -13.37 -9.82
N ILE A 125 6.73 -12.66 -9.69
CA ILE A 125 6.33 -12.02 -8.44
C ILE A 125 6.10 -13.08 -7.36
N ASN A 126 5.33 -14.14 -7.65
CA ASN A 126 5.04 -15.18 -6.69
C ASN A 126 6.31 -15.87 -6.20
N SER A 127 7.19 -16.29 -7.11
CA SER A 127 8.48 -16.91 -6.75
C SER A 127 9.34 -16.00 -5.87
N SER A 128 9.36 -14.71 -6.16
CA SER A 128 10.09 -13.72 -5.35
C SER A 128 9.49 -13.59 -3.94
N LEU A 129 8.16 -13.49 -3.82
CA LEU A 129 7.47 -13.42 -2.52
C LEU A 129 7.61 -14.72 -1.71
N GLU A 130 7.64 -15.87 -2.35
CA GLU A 130 7.90 -17.16 -1.69
C GLU A 130 9.26 -17.18 -0.96
N THR A 131 10.28 -16.48 -1.48
CA THR A 131 11.58 -16.36 -0.79
C THR A 131 11.48 -15.66 0.56
N THR A 132 10.48 -14.79 0.75
CA THR A 132 10.19 -14.12 2.02
C THR A 132 9.36 -14.98 2.98
N GLY A 133 8.89 -16.15 2.52
CA GLY A 133 7.87 -16.97 3.20
C GLY A 133 6.44 -16.48 2.98
N GLY A 134 6.24 -15.54 2.06
CA GLY A 134 4.96 -14.98 1.66
C GLY A 134 4.43 -15.56 0.34
N LEU A 135 3.37 -14.95 -0.21
CA LEU A 135 2.70 -15.43 -1.42
C LEU A 135 2.06 -14.29 -2.21
N TRP A 136 2.03 -14.42 -3.53
CA TRP A 136 1.21 -13.58 -4.41
C TRP A 136 -0.19 -14.19 -4.55
N LEU A 137 -1.18 -13.58 -3.91
CA LEU A 137 -2.54 -14.10 -3.75
C LEU A 137 -3.46 -13.65 -4.88
N VAL A 138 -3.39 -14.32 -6.03
CA VAL A 138 -4.34 -14.11 -7.14
C VAL A 138 -5.56 -15.01 -6.95
N ASP A 139 -6.65 -14.46 -6.44
CA ASP A 139 -7.91 -15.17 -6.15
C ASP A 139 -7.71 -16.48 -5.38
N GLN A 140 -6.87 -16.41 -4.33
CA GLN A 140 -6.52 -17.56 -3.52
C GLN A 140 -6.43 -17.22 -2.03
N ASN A 141 -6.49 -18.27 -1.22
CA ASN A 141 -6.43 -18.19 0.22
C ASN A 141 -5.15 -18.85 0.74
N THR A 142 -4.61 -18.32 1.83
CA THR A 142 -3.51 -18.94 2.56
C THR A 142 -3.71 -18.89 4.07
N LYS A 143 -3.04 -19.79 4.78
CA LYS A 143 -3.05 -19.89 6.23
C LYS A 143 -1.73 -19.36 6.77
N PHE A 144 -1.79 -18.43 7.70
CA PHE A 144 -0.61 -17.93 8.41
C PHE A 144 -0.89 -17.97 9.91
N LYS A 145 -0.31 -18.95 10.62
CA LYS A 145 -0.62 -19.22 12.04
C LYS A 145 -2.14 -19.46 12.21
N ASP A 146 -2.83 -18.63 13.01
CA ASP A 146 -4.28 -18.69 13.21
C ASP A 146 -5.06 -17.70 12.33
N LEU A 147 -4.39 -17.05 11.37
CA LEU A 147 -4.99 -16.14 10.40
C LEU A 147 -5.29 -16.86 9.09
N TYR A 148 -6.47 -16.57 8.54
CA TYR A 148 -6.84 -16.93 7.18
C TYR A 148 -6.78 -15.69 6.30
N ILE A 149 -5.86 -15.67 5.33
CA ILE A 149 -5.64 -14.53 4.44
C ILE A 149 -6.23 -14.86 3.07
N THR A 150 -7.19 -14.06 2.61
CA THR A 150 -7.78 -14.14 1.28
C THR A 150 -7.24 -13.01 0.42
N GLY A 151 -6.77 -13.31 -0.79
CA GLY A 151 -6.43 -12.31 -1.80
C GLY A 151 -7.43 -12.31 -2.95
N LEU A 152 -7.99 -11.15 -3.27
CA LEU A 152 -8.89 -10.92 -4.39
C LEU A 152 -8.23 -9.98 -5.41
N ALA A 153 -8.08 -10.47 -6.63
CA ALA A 153 -7.31 -9.80 -7.67
C ALA A 153 -8.15 -9.01 -8.68
N HIS A 154 -9.46 -9.23 -8.71
CA HIS A 154 -10.36 -8.68 -9.72
C HIS A 154 -11.36 -7.67 -9.15
N GLU A 155 -11.85 -6.74 -9.98
CA GLU A 155 -12.91 -5.78 -9.62
C GLU A 155 -14.23 -6.44 -9.21
N THR A 156 -14.48 -7.64 -9.72
CA THR A 156 -15.68 -8.42 -9.42
C THR A 156 -15.30 -9.62 -8.56
N TYR A 157 -16.07 -9.84 -7.51
CA TYR A 157 -15.96 -11.03 -6.69
C TYR A 157 -16.26 -12.26 -7.56
N LYS A 158 -15.22 -13.03 -7.87
CA LYS A 158 -15.39 -14.42 -8.31
C LYS A 158 -15.38 -15.27 -7.06
N GLN A 159 -16.35 -16.17 -6.94
CA GLN A 159 -16.40 -17.08 -5.82
C GLN A 159 -15.12 -17.91 -5.77
N ILE A 160 -14.27 -17.63 -4.78
CA ILE A 160 -13.11 -18.46 -4.47
C ILE A 160 -13.63 -19.67 -3.69
N LYS A 161 -12.85 -20.76 -3.67
CA LYS A 161 -13.09 -21.87 -2.72
C LYS A 161 -13.43 -21.27 -1.35
N GLU A 162 -14.59 -21.67 -0.82
CA GLU A 162 -15.14 -21.09 0.41
C GLU A 162 -14.04 -20.96 1.45
N ALA A 163 -13.87 -19.73 1.95
CA ALA A 163 -12.96 -19.48 3.04
C ALA A 163 -13.32 -20.40 4.21
N ASP A 164 -12.31 -21.04 4.78
CA ASP A 164 -12.47 -22.00 5.87
C ASP A 164 -13.11 -21.29 7.09
N LYS A 165 -14.43 -21.46 7.26
CA LYS A 165 -15.24 -20.78 8.29
C LYS A 165 -14.84 -21.18 9.71
N SER A 166 -13.95 -22.18 9.88
CA SER A 166 -13.40 -22.56 11.18
C SER A 166 -12.36 -21.56 11.72
N PHE A 167 -11.79 -20.72 10.86
CA PHE A 167 -10.83 -19.70 11.28
C PHE A 167 -11.54 -18.51 11.92
N GLN A 168 -11.15 -18.19 13.15
CA GLN A 168 -11.73 -17.09 13.92
C GLN A 168 -11.22 -15.71 13.49
N LYS A 169 -10.08 -15.64 12.76
CA LYS A 169 -9.49 -14.40 12.29
C LYS A 169 -9.26 -14.45 10.78
N ARG A 170 -9.91 -13.55 10.06
CA ARG A 170 -9.93 -13.51 8.60
C ARG A 170 -9.49 -12.14 8.12
N LEU A 171 -8.46 -12.13 7.27
CA LEU A 171 -7.91 -10.96 6.62
C LEU A 171 -8.21 -11.04 5.13
N LEU A 172 -8.75 -9.97 4.56
CA LEU A 172 -8.92 -9.81 3.13
C LEU A 172 -7.92 -8.79 2.60
N LEU A 173 -7.22 -9.15 1.52
CA LEU A 173 -6.44 -8.26 0.68
C LEU A 173 -7.17 -8.14 -0.66
N CYS A 174 -7.45 -6.92 -1.07
CA CYS A 174 -7.93 -6.65 -2.41
C CYS A 174 -7.31 -5.37 -2.95
N HIS A 175 -7.30 -5.20 -4.27
CA HIS A 175 -6.98 -3.90 -4.84
C HIS A 175 -8.25 -3.06 -4.98
N TYR A 176 -9.35 -3.62 -5.46
CA TYR A 176 -10.56 -2.85 -5.78
C TYR A 176 -11.54 -2.75 -4.60
N PRO A 177 -11.84 -1.54 -4.09
CA PRO A 177 -12.80 -1.37 -3.00
C PRO A 177 -14.23 -1.80 -3.35
N ALA A 178 -14.60 -1.75 -4.64
CA ALA A 178 -15.91 -2.14 -5.14
C ALA A 178 -16.29 -3.61 -4.84
N ILE A 179 -15.31 -4.44 -4.50
CA ILE A 179 -15.54 -5.83 -4.08
C ILE A 179 -16.18 -5.89 -2.69
N ILE A 180 -15.91 -4.91 -1.82
CA ILE A 180 -16.35 -4.93 -0.42
C ILE A 180 -17.88 -5.01 -0.34
N ASP A 181 -18.58 -4.31 -1.23
CA ASP A 181 -20.04 -4.32 -1.33
C ASP A 181 -20.60 -5.67 -1.84
N GLN A 182 -19.79 -6.47 -2.53
CA GLN A 182 -20.20 -7.77 -3.09
C GLN A 182 -20.01 -8.93 -2.10
N ILE A 183 -19.22 -8.72 -1.05
CA ILE A 183 -18.87 -9.74 -0.06
C ILE A 183 -19.55 -9.50 1.29
N GLU A 184 -20.64 -8.73 1.34
CA GLU A 184 -21.38 -8.43 2.58
C GLU A 184 -21.76 -9.69 3.39
N ASN A 185 -21.98 -10.82 2.70
CA ASN A 185 -22.32 -12.10 3.33
C ASN A 185 -21.10 -12.88 3.85
N GLU A 186 -19.88 -12.45 3.53
CA GLU A 186 -18.63 -13.02 4.01
C GLU A 186 -18.06 -12.19 5.16
N LYS A 187 -17.89 -12.83 6.32
CA LYS A 187 -17.35 -12.16 7.49
C LYS A 187 -15.82 -12.12 7.43
N TYR A 188 -15.25 -10.92 7.25
CA TYR A 188 -13.82 -10.64 7.44
C TYR A 188 -13.63 -9.75 8.66
N ASP A 189 -12.56 -9.99 9.42
CA ASP A 189 -12.22 -9.16 10.57
C ASP A 189 -11.49 -7.90 10.09
N LEU A 190 -10.58 -8.02 9.11
CA LEU A 190 -9.85 -6.89 8.55
C LEU A 190 -9.85 -6.98 7.03
N ILE A 191 -10.01 -5.83 6.37
CA ILE A 191 -9.94 -5.70 4.92
C ILE A 191 -8.92 -4.62 4.58
N PHE A 192 -7.93 -4.96 3.76
CA PHE A 192 -7.06 -4.00 3.10
C PHE A 192 -7.45 -3.88 1.63
N SER A 193 -7.70 -2.66 1.20
CA SER A 193 -8.00 -2.30 -0.18
C SER A 193 -7.09 -1.17 -0.67
N ARG A 194 -7.03 -0.94 -2.00
CA ARG A 194 -6.41 0.28 -2.55
C ARG A 194 -7.07 1.51 -1.96
N THR A 195 -6.26 2.50 -1.61
CA THR A 195 -6.74 3.74 -1.00
C THR A 195 -7.23 4.74 -2.05
N LEU A 196 -8.54 4.77 -2.33
CA LEU A 196 -9.21 6.05 -2.58
C LEU A 196 -9.36 6.80 -1.24
N PRO A 197 -9.59 8.13 -1.19
CA PRO A 197 -9.30 8.97 -0.02
C PRO A 197 -9.83 8.41 1.32
N TRP A 198 -9.12 8.72 2.41
CA TRP A 198 -9.22 8.24 3.81
C TRP A 198 -10.59 7.86 4.41
N TRP A 199 -11.72 8.24 3.81
CA TRP A 199 -13.07 7.86 4.22
C TRP A 199 -13.52 6.48 3.70
N ALA A 200 -12.84 5.90 2.70
CA ALA A 200 -13.24 4.65 2.05
C ALA A 200 -12.67 3.38 2.68
N SER A 201 -11.90 3.49 3.78
CA SER A 201 -11.48 2.32 4.57
C SER A 201 -12.53 2.01 5.64
N SER A 202 -13.34 0.99 5.39
CA SER A 202 -14.32 0.48 6.35
C SER A 202 -13.61 -0.43 7.38
N PHE A 203 -13.44 0.09 8.61
CA PHE A 203 -12.94 -0.69 9.74
C PHE A 203 -14.13 -1.22 10.56
N THR A 204 -14.50 -2.47 10.38
CA THR A 204 -15.49 -3.12 11.25
C THR A 204 -14.81 -3.70 12.48
N ASN A 205 -14.77 -2.92 13.57
CA ASN A 205 -14.64 -3.34 14.97
C ASN A 205 -13.66 -4.51 15.24
N ILE A 206 -12.36 -4.22 15.34
CA ILE A 206 -11.31 -5.26 15.29
C ILE A 206 -10.53 -5.33 16.60
N GLY A 207 -10.89 -6.26 17.46
CA GLY A 207 -10.26 -6.46 18.77
C GLY A 207 -8.85 -7.08 18.80
N SER A 208 -8.04 -7.18 17.72
CA SER A 208 -6.71 -7.84 17.85
C SER A 208 -5.51 -7.44 16.96
N ILE A 209 -5.55 -6.40 16.11
CA ILE A 209 -4.50 -6.18 15.08
C ILE A 209 -3.82 -4.80 15.24
N GLU A 210 -2.50 -4.69 15.10
CA GLU A 210 -1.80 -3.40 14.91
C GLU A 210 -1.37 -3.30 13.44
N SER A 211 -1.90 -2.34 12.68
CA SER A 211 -1.41 -2.03 11.34
C SER A 211 -0.40 -0.89 11.42
N THR A 212 0.82 -1.15 10.98
CA THR A 212 1.88 -0.14 10.94
C THR A 212 2.29 0.12 9.51
N ILE A 213 2.57 1.38 9.19
CA ILE A 213 2.98 1.89 7.87
C ILE A 213 1.82 2.09 6.90
N TRP A 214 1.85 3.28 6.33
CA TRP A 214 1.21 3.67 5.10
C TRP A 214 2.38 4.14 4.23
N CYS A 215 2.53 3.61 3.02
CA CYS A 215 3.55 4.10 2.11
C CYS A 215 2.82 4.45 0.83
N ARG A 216 2.68 5.75 0.56
CA ARG A 216 2.19 6.26 -0.71
C ARG A 216 3.21 7.25 -1.22
N LYS A 217 3.66 7.05 -2.46
CA LYS A 217 4.21 8.14 -3.26
C LYS A 217 2.99 8.93 -3.74
N ILE A 218 2.84 10.18 -3.30
CA ILE A 218 1.75 11.03 -3.78
C ILE A 218 2.06 11.44 -5.23
#